data_AF-A0A1E3BL37-F1
#
_entry.id   AF-A0A1E3BL37-F1
#
_cell.length_a   1.000
_cell.length_b   1.000
_cell.length_c   1.000
_cell.angle_alpha   90.00
_cell.angle_beta   90.00
_cell.angle_gamma   90.00
#
_symmetry.space_group_name_H-M   'P 1'
#
loop_
_entity.id
_entity.type
_entity.pdbx_description
1 polymer ?
#
loop_
_entity_poly.entity_id
_entity_poly.type
_entity_poly.pdbx_seq_one_letter_code
_entity_poly.pdbx_strand_id
1 'polypeptide(L)'
;MGLPETQPARAILPVTFREGDCHAQPGEQPADDRTWAEERPPRPLGQYLAWKVNQTLATDPSGGFEQAEPEGIDFPGIIRVPQADQAREEAHKMPPQGTFWSDGSRLEDGRVGAGIAWKTEGDSQWHIKGRPMGKGAEVFDAELVGVVEALQEAEKQATRDPVTILLDSQAAIARLRHTRVGPGQVAAIEAANLAQGLVSRGQAVTIQWVPGHCGVEGNEKADQAAKQQQHGLPSQLEEHRASSP
;
A
#
# COMPACT_ATOMS: atom_id res chain seq x y z
N MET A 1 43.85 -2.29 -7.91
CA MET A 1 44.43 -3.09 -6.81
C MET A 1 43.57 -4.34 -6.69
N GLY A 2 44.14 -5.50 -7.01
CA GLY A 2 43.44 -6.78 -6.95
C GLY A 2 43.40 -7.39 -5.55
N LEU A 3 42.55 -8.39 -5.37
CA LEU A 3 42.45 -9.15 -4.14
C LEU A 3 43.74 -9.96 -3.90
N PRO A 4 44.24 -10.03 -2.65
CA PRO A 4 45.40 -10.85 -2.30
C PRO A 4 45.21 -12.34 -2.64
N GLU A 5 46.28 -13.01 -3.07
CA GLU A 5 46.26 -14.41 -3.56
C GLU A 5 45.72 -15.42 -2.54
N THR A 6 45.84 -15.12 -1.25
CA THR A 6 45.34 -15.96 -0.15
C THR A 6 43.85 -15.80 0.12
N GLN A 7 43.16 -14.90 -0.58
CA GLN A 7 41.76 -14.58 -0.30
C GLN A 7 40.79 -15.54 -1.01
N PRO A 8 39.95 -16.29 -0.27
CA PRO A 8 39.07 -17.31 -0.85
C PRO A 8 38.06 -16.75 -1.88
N ALA A 9 37.73 -15.46 -1.79
CA ALA A 9 36.89 -14.77 -2.78
C ALA A 9 37.48 -14.76 -4.20
N ARG A 10 38.80 -14.94 -4.35
CA ARG A 10 39.46 -15.08 -5.67
C ARG A 10 39.03 -16.34 -6.42
N ALA A 11 38.39 -17.33 -5.80
CA ALA A 11 37.88 -18.50 -6.52
C ALA A 11 36.52 -18.25 -7.20
N ILE A 12 35.81 -17.18 -6.81
CA ILE A 12 34.36 -17.03 -7.00
C ILE A 12 34.03 -15.87 -7.94
N LEU A 13 34.80 -14.79 -7.83
CA LEU A 13 34.55 -13.54 -8.54
C LEU A 13 34.99 -13.63 -10.01
N PRO A 14 34.44 -12.83 -10.93
CA PRO A 14 35.03 -12.66 -12.27
C PRO A 14 36.41 -12.00 -12.19
N VAL A 15 37.25 -12.18 -13.22
CA VAL A 15 38.66 -11.74 -13.28
C VAL A 15 38.79 -10.24 -13.02
N THR A 16 37.88 -9.43 -13.58
CA THR A 16 37.81 -7.98 -13.34
C THR A 16 37.67 -7.60 -11.86
N PHE A 17 36.93 -8.38 -11.07
CA PHE A 17 36.81 -8.16 -9.62
C PHE A 17 37.98 -8.74 -8.81
N ARG A 18 38.70 -9.73 -9.36
CA ARG A 18 39.89 -10.32 -8.72
C ARG A 18 41.12 -9.44 -8.87
N GLU A 19 41.33 -8.90 -10.06
CA GLU A 19 42.60 -8.30 -10.47
C GLU A 19 42.46 -6.80 -10.74
N GLY A 20 41.23 -6.31 -10.91
CA GLY A 20 40.93 -4.99 -11.43
C GLY A 20 41.03 -4.97 -12.96
N ASP A 21 40.83 -3.81 -13.57
CA ASP A 21 40.88 -3.64 -15.03
C ASP A 21 42.32 -3.67 -15.61
N CYS A 22 43.28 -4.27 -14.91
CA CYS A 22 44.68 -4.28 -15.33
C CYS A 22 44.96 -5.06 -16.63
N HIS A 23 44.00 -5.89 -17.08
CA HIS A 23 44.09 -6.68 -18.30
C HIS A 23 42.98 -6.37 -19.32
N ALA A 24 42.10 -5.39 -19.06
CA ALA A 24 40.97 -5.06 -19.93
C ALA A 24 41.20 -3.71 -20.64
N GLN A 25 41.14 -3.69 -21.98
CA GLN A 25 41.05 -2.45 -22.76
C GLN A 25 39.60 -1.89 -22.68
N PRO A 26 39.39 -0.57 -22.87
CA PRO A 26 38.04 -0.01 -22.93
C PRO A 26 37.19 -0.73 -23.99
N GLY A 27 36.15 -1.43 -23.56
CA GLY A 27 35.23 -2.19 -24.43
C GLY A 27 35.52 -3.70 -24.54
N GLU A 28 36.61 -4.20 -23.96
CA GLU A 28 36.88 -5.63 -23.85
C GLU A 28 36.37 -6.20 -22.52
N GLN A 29 35.57 -7.26 -22.62
CA GLN A 29 35.27 -8.14 -21.48
C GLN A 29 36.07 -9.43 -21.65
N PRO A 30 36.88 -9.82 -20.66
CA PRO A 30 37.57 -11.11 -20.67
C PRO A 30 36.59 -12.27 -20.88
N ALA A 31 37.01 -13.29 -21.63
CA ALA A 31 36.15 -14.44 -21.96
C ALA A 31 35.57 -15.11 -20.71
N ASP A 32 36.37 -15.21 -19.64
CA ASP A 32 35.97 -15.81 -18.35
C ASP A 32 34.88 -15.01 -17.62
N ASP A 33 34.84 -13.69 -17.82
CA ASP A 33 33.80 -12.82 -17.24
C ASP A 33 32.47 -12.99 -17.99
N ARG A 34 32.53 -13.28 -19.29
CA ARG A 34 31.34 -13.60 -20.10
C ARG A 34 30.75 -14.93 -19.72
N THR A 35 31.56 -16.00 -19.63
CA THR A 35 31.08 -17.32 -19.16
C THR A 35 30.49 -17.23 -17.75
N TRP A 36 31.10 -16.45 -16.86
CA TRP A 36 30.55 -16.22 -15.51
C TRP A 36 29.17 -15.54 -15.52
N ALA A 37 28.94 -14.62 -16.47
CA ALA A 37 27.70 -13.86 -16.60
C ALA A 37 26.60 -14.58 -17.39
N GLU A 38 26.95 -15.50 -18.29
CA GLU A 38 26.01 -16.23 -19.15
C GLU A 38 25.34 -17.42 -18.43
N GLU A 39 26.01 -18.04 -17.45
CA GLU A 39 25.46 -19.16 -16.65
C GLU A 39 24.52 -18.71 -15.51
N ARG A 40 23.68 -17.69 -15.75
CA ARG A 40 22.83 -17.09 -14.72
C ARG A 40 21.41 -17.67 -14.71
N PRO A 41 20.92 -18.25 -13.59
CA PRO A 41 19.48 -18.37 -13.37
C PRO A 41 18.84 -16.97 -13.29
N PRO A 42 17.50 -16.84 -13.44
CA PRO A 42 16.82 -15.53 -13.46
C PRO A 42 16.78 -14.92 -12.04
N ARG A 43 17.93 -14.44 -11.58
CA ARG A 43 18.13 -13.77 -10.28
C ARG A 43 18.81 -12.41 -10.50
N PRO A 44 18.42 -11.38 -9.72
CA PRO A 44 19.15 -10.12 -9.63
C PRO A 44 20.64 -10.35 -9.35
N LEU A 45 21.51 -9.50 -9.90
CA LEU A 45 22.97 -9.69 -9.87
C LEU A 45 23.52 -9.86 -8.45
N GLY A 46 23.03 -9.06 -7.50
CA GLY A 46 23.42 -9.17 -6.09
C GLY A 46 23.06 -10.51 -5.45
N GLN A 47 21.88 -11.06 -5.77
CA GLN A 47 21.44 -12.36 -5.25
C GLN A 47 22.21 -13.53 -5.87
N TYR A 48 22.56 -13.43 -7.16
CA TYR A 48 23.42 -14.42 -7.81
C TYR A 48 24.84 -14.42 -7.22
N LEU A 49 25.39 -13.24 -6.94
CA LEU A 49 26.69 -13.10 -6.30
C LEU A 49 26.70 -13.72 -4.89
N ALA A 50 25.69 -13.41 -4.07
CA ALA A 50 25.53 -13.97 -2.73
C ALA A 50 25.41 -15.50 -2.76
N TRP A 51 24.56 -16.04 -3.65
CA TRP A 51 24.40 -17.48 -3.84
C TRP A 51 25.71 -18.18 -4.24
N LYS A 52 26.47 -17.62 -5.18
CA LYS A 52 27.74 -18.20 -5.64
C LYS A 52 28.81 -18.18 -4.54
N VAL A 53 28.82 -17.11 -3.74
CA VAL A 53 29.67 -16.99 -2.55
C VAL A 53 29.30 -18.04 -1.50
N ASN A 54 28.01 -18.21 -1.24
CA ASN A 54 27.49 -19.18 -0.28
C ASN A 54 27.79 -20.64 -0.68
N GLN A 55 27.72 -20.98 -1.98
CA GLN A 55 28.09 -22.32 -2.46
C GLN A 55 29.59 -22.67 -2.34
N THR A 56 30.45 -21.66 -2.25
CA THR A 56 31.90 -21.87 -2.26
C THR A 56 32.51 -21.82 -0.86
N LEU A 57 31.79 -21.27 0.12
CA LEU A 57 32.23 -21.20 1.50
C LEU A 57 31.73 -22.42 2.29
N ALA A 58 32.58 -22.99 3.14
CA ALA A 58 32.23 -24.15 3.97
C ALA A 58 31.17 -23.83 5.05
N THR A 59 30.92 -22.55 5.29
CA THR A 59 29.95 -22.03 6.26
C THR A 59 29.22 -20.87 5.61
N ASP A 60 27.90 -20.82 5.74
CA ASP A 60 27.08 -19.72 5.27
C ASP A 60 27.51 -18.39 5.94
N PRO A 61 28.12 -17.44 5.21
CA PRO A 61 28.54 -16.17 5.78
C PRO A 61 27.36 -15.21 6.00
N SER A 62 26.19 -15.53 5.43
CA SER A 62 24.99 -14.70 5.52
C SER A 62 24.22 -14.93 6.81
N GLY A 63 24.54 -15.94 7.63
CA GLY A 63 23.84 -16.18 8.90
C GLY A 63 22.32 -16.28 8.78
N GLY A 64 21.79 -16.68 7.62
CA GLY A 64 20.34 -16.69 7.35
C GLY A 64 19.70 -15.36 6.93
N PHE A 65 20.48 -14.30 6.66
CA PHE A 65 19.95 -13.00 6.19
C PHE A 65 19.34 -13.05 4.78
N GLU A 66 19.50 -14.15 4.04
CA GLU A 66 18.89 -14.33 2.71
C GLU A 66 17.35 -14.50 2.76
N GLN A 67 16.75 -14.71 3.94
CA GLN A 67 15.31 -15.00 4.08
C GLN A 67 14.60 -14.25 5.22
N ALA A 68 15.07 -13.07 5.60
CA ALA A 68 14.24 -12.18 6.41
C ALA A 68 13.36 -11.32 5.49
N GLU A 69 12.38 -11.92 4.79
CA GLU A 69 11.19 -11.12 4.49
C GLU A 69 10.60 -10.79 5.86
N PRO A 70 10.47 -9.51 6.26
CA PRO A 70 9.77 -9.22 7.50
C PRO A 70 8.39 -9.85 7.36
N GLU A 71 8.08 -10.80 8.26
CA GLU A 71 6.78 -11.45 8.30
C GLU A 71 5.72 -10.35 8.49
N GLY A 72 5.12 -9.93 7.38
CA GLY A 72 4.03 -8.97 7.42
C GLY A 72 2.88 -9.60 8.19
N ILE A 73 2.27 -8.84 9.10
CA ILE A 73 1.06 -9.27 9.77
C ILE A 73 -0.10 -9.23 8.79
N ASP A 74 -1.03 -10.17 8.95
CA ASP A 74 -2.32 -10.08 8.28
C ASP A 74 -3.16 -8.97 8.92
N PHE A 75 -4.12 -8.45 8.15
CA PHE A 75 -4.99 -7.37 8.61
C PHE A 75 -5.80 -7.78 9.86
N PRO A 76 -5.79 -6.98 10.94
CA PRO A 76 -6.53 -7.27 12.16
C PRO A 76 -8.01 -6.89 11.99
N GLY A 77 -8.75 -7.73 11.27
CA GLY A 77 -10.17 -7.54 10.96
C GLY A 77 -10.65 -8.51 9.88
N ILE A 78 -11.85 -8.27 9.35
CA ILE A 78 -12.44 -9.11 8.30
C ILE A 78 -12.31 -8.40 6.96
N ILE A 79 -11.80 -9.10 5.95
CA ILE A 79 -11.77 -8.62 4.56
C ILE A 79 -12.71 -9.45 3.70
N ARG A 80 -13.72 -8.81 3.11
CA ARG A 80 -14.75 -9.46 2.28
C ARG A 80 -14.66 -8.97 0.84
N VAL A 81 -14.77 -9.91 -0.10
CA VAL A 81 -14.94 -9.63 -1.53
C VAL A 81 -16.11 -10.48 -2.03
N PRO A 82 -17.36 -10.06 -1.78
CA PRO A 82 -18.55 -10.79 -2.25
C PRO A 82 -18.70 -10.69 -3.77
N GLN A 83 -19.64 -11.46 -4.34
CA GLN A 83 -20.05 -11.26 -5.73
C GLN A 83 -20.70 -9.89 -5.91
N ALA A 84 -20.59 -9.30 -7.12
CA ALA A 84 -21.00 -7.92 -7.38
C ALA A 84 -22.45 -7.61 -6.97
N ASP A 85 -23.41 -8.46 -7.33
CA ASP A 85 -24.83 -8.24 -7.00
C ASP A 85 -25.07 -8.29 -5.49
N GLN A 86 -24.47 -9.26 -4.81
CA GLN A 86 -24.54 -9.38 -3.35
C GLN A 86 -23.88 -8.19 -2.66
N ALA A 87 -22.67 -7.81 -3.08
CA ALA A 87 -21.92 -6.69 -2.52
C ALA A 87 -22.71 -5.38 -2.64
N ARG A 88 -23.36 -5.17 -3.79
CA ARG A 88 -24.24 -4.02 -4.03
C ARG A 88 -25.46 -4.05 -3.12
N GLU A 89 -26.15 -5.18 -3.01
CA GLU A 89 -27.35 -5.29 -2.18
C GLU A 89 -27.04 -5.08 -0.69
N GLU A 90 -25.94 -5.68 -0.21
CA GLU A 90 -25.44 -5.48 1.16
C GLU A 90 -25.11 -4.00 1.41
N ALA A 91 -24.43 -3.34 0.46
CA ALA A 91 -24.09 -1.92 0.54
C ALA A 91 -25.31 -0.99 0.74
N HIS A 92 -26.44 -1.26 0.08
CA HIS A 92 -27.67 -0.48 0.26
C HIS A 92 -28.34 -0.69 1.61
N LYS A 93 -28.05 -1.82 2.26
CA LYS A 93 -28.62 -2.21 3.56
C LYS A 93 -27.69 -1.91 4.72
N MET A 94 -26.49 -1.38 4.46
CA MET A 94 -25.54 -1.05 5.51
C MET A 94 -26.12 -0.01 6.45
N PRO A 95 -25.93 -0.16 7.78
CA PRO A 95 -26.35 0.85 8.73
C PRO A 95 -25.58 2.15 8.46
N PRO A 96 -26.19 3.33 8.58
CA PRO A 96 -25.49 4.60 8.37
C PRO A 96 -24.37 4.80 9.38
N GLN A 97 -24.58 4.38 10.63
CA GLN A 97 -23.60 4.44 11.72
C GLN A 97 -22.56 3.32 11.59
N GLY A 98 -21.29 3.67 11.79
CA GLY A 98 -20.18 2.71 11.69
C GLY A 98 -19.81 2.33 10.24
N THR A 99 -20.52 2.84 9.24
CA THR A 99 -20.21 2.60 7.82
C THR A 99 -19.51 3.79 7.21
N PHE A 100 -18.33 3.54 6.65
CA PHE A 100 -17.51 4.51 5.95
C PHE A 100 -17.31 4.07 4.51
N TRP A 101 -17.29 5.04 3.61
CA TRP A 101 -17.04 4.86 2.19
C TRP A 101 -15.71 5.52 1.87
N SER A 102 -14.90 4.89 1.04
CA SER A 102 -13.64 5.45 0.57
C SER A 102 -13.49 5.25 -0.93
N ASP A 103 -12.92 6.23 -1.61
CA ASP A 103 -12.67 6.21 -3.05
C ASP A 103 -11.39 7.00 -3.38
N GLY A 104 -10.68 6.56 -4.43
CA GLY A 104 -9.54 7.26 -5.00
C GLY A 104 -9.85 7.73 -6.43
N SER A 105 -9.70 9.03 -6.69
CA SER A 105 -9.97 9.58 -8.02
C SER A 105 -8.79 10.35 -8.59
N ARG A 106 -8.62 10.23 -9.92
CA ARG A 106 -7.70 11.04 -10.73
C ARG A 106 -8.48 11.99 -11.64
N LEU A 107 -8.11 13.28 -11.62
CA LEU A 107 -8.62 14.27 -12.56
C LEU A 107 -7.89 14.23 -13.90
N GLU A 108 -8.53 14.80 -14.93
CA GLU A 108 -7.97 14.91 -16.28
C GLU A 108 -6.61 15.62 -16.33
N ASP A 109 -6.37 16.56 -15.42
CA ASP A 109 -5.12 17.31 -15.35
C ASP A 109 -3.99 16.59 -14.56
N GLY A 110 -4.23 15.32 -14.22
CA GLY A 110 -3.31 14.41 -13.56
C GLY A 110 -3.30 14.48 -12.04
N ARG A 111 -4.05 15.39 -11.40
CA ARG A 111 -4.17 15.41 -9.94
C ARG A 111 -4.87 14.14 -9.44
N VAL A 112 -4.46 13.67 -8.28
CA VAL A 112 -5.03 12.53 -7.58
C VAL A 112 -5.37 12.94 -6.15
N GLY A 113 -6.38 12.29 -5.59
CA GLY A 113 -6.86 12.53 -4.23
C GLY A 113 -7.70 11.37 -3.75
N ALA A 114 -7.71 11.20 -2.43
CA ALA A 114 -8.54 10.25 -1.73
C ALA A 114 -9.76 10.97 -1.15
N GLY A 115 -10.89 10.28 -1.08
CA GLY A 115 -12.13 10.79 -0.51
C GLY A 115 -12.77 9.77 0.41
N ILE A 116 -13.41 10.25 1.47
CA ILE A 116 -14.24 9.45 2.36
C ILE A 116 -15.60 10.11 2.58
N ALA A 117 -16.61 9.28 2.83
CA ALA A 117 -17.94 9.71 3.21
C ALA A 117 -18.53 8.81 4.31
N TRP A 118 -19.29 9.39 5.24
CA TRP A 118 -19.96 8.64 6.30
C TRP A 118 -21.18 9.40 6.84
N LYS A 119 -21.99 8.73 7.66
CA LYS A 119 -23.09 9.33 8.42
C LYS A 119 -22.91 9.04 9.91
N THR A 120 -23.34 9.99 10.74
CA THR A 120 -23.37 9.83 12.19
C THR A 120 -24.81 9.56 12.63
N GLU A 121 -25.01 8.88 13.76
CA GLU A 121 -26.33 8.65 14.32
C GLU A 121 -27.07 9.99 14.55
N GLY A 122 -28.30 10.08 14.05
CA GLY A 122 -29.12 11.29 14.13
C GLY A 122 -28.86 12.35 13.06
N ASP A 123 -27.81 12.21 12.24
CA ASP A 123 -27.53 13.11 11.12
C ASP A 123 -28.19 12.61 9.83
N SER A 124 -29.04 13.46 9.26
CA SER A 124 -29.59 13.25 7.92
C SER A 124 -28.57 13.57 6.81
N GLN A 125 -27.51 14.30 7.14
CA GLN A 125 -26.51 14.79 6.18
C GLN A 125 -25.29 13.88 6.11
N TRP A 126 -24.69 13.82 4.92
CA TRP A 126 -23.41 13.13 4.72
C TRP A 126 -22.26 14.02 5.21
N HIS A 127 -21.37 13.42 5.99
CA HIS A 127 -20.05 13.97 6.22
C HIS A 127 -19.13 13.50 5.11
N ILE A 128 -18.34 14.41 4.55
CA ILE A 128 -17.35 14.12 3.51
C ILE A 128 -16.02 14.73 3.89
N LYS A 129 -14.93 14.02 3.57
CA LYS A 129 -13.56 14.51 3.75
C LYS A 129 -12.72 14.02 2.59
N GLY A 130 -11.90 14.89 2.02
CA GLY A 130 -10.95 14.49 0.98
C GLY A 130 -9.53 14.88 1.36
N ARG A 131 -8.56 14.19 0.76
CA ARG A 131 -7.13 14.42 0.93
C ARG A 131 -6.47 14.54 -0.44
N PRO A 132 -5.93 15.72 -0.81
CA PRO A 132 -5.22 15.88 -2.07
C PRO A 132 -3.87 15.16 -2.01
N MET A 133 -3.51 14.47 -3.10
CA MET A 133 -2.25 13.71 -3.23
C MET A 133 -1.33 14.23 -4.35
N GLY A 134 -1.77 15.24 -5.10
CA GLY A 134 -0.97 15.89 -6.14
C GLY A 134 -0.93 15.10 -7.45
N LYS A 135 0.03 15.44 -8.33
CA LYS A 135 0.10 14.92 -9.73
C LYS A 135 1.00 13.69 -9.94
N GLY A 136 1.56 13.13 -8.86
CA GLY A 136 2.49 12.00 -8.93
C GLY A 136 2.01 10.74 -8.20
N ALA A 137 0.81 10.79 -7.61
CA ALA A 137 0.22 9.64 -6.95
C ALA A 137 -0.57 8.77 -7.94
N GLU A 138 -0.60 7.47 -7.68
CA GLU A 138 -1.48 6.57 -8.40
C GLU A 138 -2.86 6.51 -7.73
N VAL A 139 -3.90 6.22 -8.52
CA VAL A 139 -5.25 6.00 -7.99
C VAL A 139 -5.22 4.88 -6.94
N PHE A 140 -4.42 3.85 -7.16
CA PHE A 140 -4.18 2.79 -6.19
C PHE A 140 -3.69 3.30 -4.82
N ASP A 141 -2.80 4.29 -4.79
CA ASP A 141 -2.34 4.88 -3.53
C ASP A 141 -3.47 5.69 -2.87
N ALA A 142 -4.29 6.39 -3.67
CA ALA A 142 -5.44 7.13 -3.16
C ALA A 142 -6.51 6.23 -2.54
N GLU A 143 -6.79 5.07 -3.14
CA GLU A 143 -7.67 4.06 -2.56
C GLU A 143 -7.21 3.63 -1.16
N LEU A 144 -5.92 3.31 -1.02
CA LEU A 144 -5.34 2.90 0.26
C LEU A 144 -5.39 4.03 1.30
N VAL A 145 -5.07 5.26 0.86
CA VAL A 145 -5.14 6.45 1.72
C VAL A 145 -6.57 6.76 2.14
N GLY A 146 -7.56 6.52 1.27
CA GLY A 146 -8.98 6.64 1.60
C GLY A 146 -9.39 5.70 2.74
N VAL A 147 -8.92 4.45 2.72
CA VAL A 147 -9.15 3.50 3.83
C VAL A 147 -8.50 3.97 5.12
N VAL A 148 -7.26 4.47 5.06
CA VAL A 148 -6.57 5.03 6.23
C VAL A 148 -7.37 6.21 6.81
N GLU A 149 -7.82 7.12 5.97
CA GLU A 149 -8.64 8.27 6.39
C GLU A 149 -9.95 7.83 7.05
N ALA A 150 -10.61 6.81 6.49
CA ALA A 150 -11.84 6.25 7.05
C ALA A 150 -11.61 5.63 8.43
N LEU A 151 -10.53 4.85 8.60
CA LEU A 151 -10.16 4.27 9.90
C LEU A 151 -9.81 5.33 10.94
N GLN A 152 -9.08 6.37 10.54
CA GLN A 152 -8.76 7.51 11.42
C GLN A 152 -10.03 8.22 11.87
N GLU A 153 -11.00 8.40 10.97
CA GLU A 153 -12.26 9.04 11.32
C GLU A 153 -13.13 8.16 12.22
N ALA A 154 -13.15 6.85 11.97
CA ALA A 154 -13.83 5.89 12.83
C ALA A 154 -13.26 5.88 14.26
N GLU A 155 -11.94 5.99 14.41
CA GLU A 155 -11.30 6.10 15.73
C GLU A 155 -11.72 7.36 16.50
N LYS A 156 -11.96 8.48 15.81
CA LYS A 156 -12.39 9.74 16.46
C LYS A 156 -13.82 9.72 16.95
N GLN A 157 -14.71 8.96 16.31
CA GLN A 157 -16.13 8.94 16.68
C GLN A 157 -16.40 8.35 18.06
N ALA A 158 -15.40 7.70 18.69
CA ALA A 158 -15.44 7.17 20.06
C ALA A 158 -16.69 6.32 20.38
N THR A 159 -17.28 5.69 19.35
CA THR A 159 -18.42 4.77 19.50
C THR A 159 -17.93 3.37 19.85
N ARG A 160 -18.85 2.45 20.17
CA ARG A 160 -18.56 1.02 20.31
C ARG A 160 -19.06 0.20 19.13
N ASP A 161 -19.56 0.86 18.09
CA ASP A 161 -20.17 0.18 16.96
C ASP A 161 -19.09 -0.51 16.10
N PRO A 162 -19.44 -1.62 15.43
CA PRO A 162 -18.60 -2.19 14.40
C PRO A 162 -18.31 -1.17 13.30
N VAL A 163 -17.08 -1.17 12.79
CA VAL A 163 -16.62 -0.31 11.71
C VAL A 163 -16.58 -1.11 10.42
N THR A 164 -17.30 -0.66 9.40
CA THR A 164 -17.26 -1.23 8.05
C THR A 164 -16.79 -0.18 7.05
N ILE A 165 -15.75 -0.49 6.29
CA ILE A 165 -15.21 0.37 5.23
C ILE A 165 -15.51 -0.27 3.88
N LEU A 166 -16.16 0.51 3.02
CA LEU A 166 -16.58 0.11 1.68
C LEU A 166 -15.75 0.86 0.65
N LEU A 167 -15.20 0.11 -0.30
CA LEU A 167 -14.38 0.63 -1.40
C LEU A 167 -14.55 -0.26 -2.64
N ASP A 168 -14.29 0.30 -3.81
CA ASP A 168 -14.49 -0.40 -5.08
C ASP A 168 -13.21 -0.94 -5.74
N SER A 169 -12.05 -0.69 -5.13
CA SER A 169 -10.77 -1.20 -5.59
C SER A 169 -10.41 -2.57 -4.99
N GLN A 170 -10.64 -3.64 -5.75
CA GLN A 170 -10.18 -4.99 -5.37
C GLN A 170 -8.66 -5.07 -5.21
N ALA A 171 -7.91 -4.28 -5.97
CA ALA A 171 -6.45 -4.21 -5.87
C ALA A 171 -6.02 -3.63 -4.51
N ALA A 172 -6.64 -2.53 -4.07
CA ALA A 172 -6.38 -1.95 -2.75
C ALA A 172 -6.76 -2.93 -1.63
N ILE A 173 -7.90 -3.61 -1.75
CA ILE A 173 -8.31 -4.64 -0.80
C ILE A 173 -7.30 -5.78 -0.71
N ALA A 174 -6.84 -6.30 -1.85
CA ALA A 174 -5.82 -7.33 -1.88
C ALA A 174 -4.54 -6.88 -1.19
N ARG A 175 -4.15 -5.61 -1.39
CA ARG A 175 -2.98 -5.02 -0.74
C ARG A 175 -3.14 -4.88 0.77
N LEU A 176 -4.33 -4.54 1.25
CA LEU A 176 -4.62 -4.33 2.67
C LEU A 176 -4.66 -5.63 3.47
N ARG A 177 -4.69 -6.80 2.82
CA ARG A 177 -4.70 -8.11 3.51
C ARG A 177 -3.49 -8.35 4.40
N HIS A 178 -2.35 -7.73 4.12
CA HIS A 178 -1.13 -7.96 4.87
C HIS A 178 -0.15 -6.77 4.79
N THR A 179 0.78 -6.68 5.74
CA THR A 179 1.77 -5.58 5.80
C THR A 179 3.13 -5.91 5.15
N ARG A 180 3.23 -7.05 4.43
CA ARG A 180 4.45 -7.47 3.70
C ARG A 180 4.96 -6.37 2.75
N VAL A 181 6.26 -6.42 2.43
CA VAL A 181 6.95 -5.43 1.60
C VAL A 181 6.30 -5.33 0.21
N GLY A 182 6.08 -4.11 -0.27
CA GLY A 182 5.52 -3.87 -1.61
C GLY A 182 4.90 -2.47 -1.77
N PRO A 183 4.42 -2.12 -2.98
CA PRO A 183 3.77 -0.83 -3.24
C PRO A 183 2.62 -0.56 -2.25
N GLY A 184 2.48 0.65 -1.74
CA GLY A 184 1.45 0.98 -0.74
C GLY A 184 1.68 0.41 0.67
N GLN A 185 2.89 -0.07 1.00
CA GLN A 185 3.20 -0.66 2.32
C GLN A 185 2.93 0.30 3.49
N VAL A 186 3.27 1.57 3.34
CA VAL A 186 3.07 2.57 4.40
C VAL A 186 1.59 2.64 4.79
N ALA A 187 0.70 2.77 3.79
CA ALA A 187 -0.74 2.81 4.02
C ALA A 187 -1.29 1.49 4.57
N ALA A 188 -0.77 0.34 4.11
CA ALA A 188 -1.18 -0.97 4.64
C ALA A 188 -0.81 -1.15 6.12
N ILE A 189 0.40 -0.73 6.52
CA ILE A 189 0.85 -0.74 7.92
C ILE A 189 -0.02 0.19 8.76
N GLU A 190 -0.25 1.41 8.27
CA GLU A 190 -1.07 2.40 8.99
C GLU A 190 -2.51 1.91 9.18
N ALA A 191 -3.13 1.37 8.13
CA ALA A 191 -4.46 0.79 8.21
C ALA A 191 -4.52 -0.38 9.19
N ALA A 192 -3.52 -1.28 9.18
CA ALA A 192 -3.46 -2.38 10.13
C ALA A 192 -3.34 -1.89 11.58
N ASN A 193 -2.52 -0.86 11.85
CA ASN A 193 -2.36 -0.29 13.19
C ASN A 193 -3.65 0.35 13.70
N LEU A 194 -4.34 1.12 12.85
CA LEU A 194 -5.61 1.76 13.21
C LEU A 194 -6.71 0.71 13.46
N ALA A 195 -6.79 -0.29 12.60
CA ALA A 195 -7.72 -1.41 12.77
C ALA A 195 -7.42 -2.19 14.06
N GLN A 196 -6.14 -2.43 14.38
CA GLN A 196 -5.75 -3.07 15.63
C GLN A 196 -6.18 -2.25 16.85
N GLY A 197 -6.06 -0.93 16.78
CA GLY A 197 -6.55 0.00 17.80
C GLY A 197 -8.05 -0.15 18.04
N LEU A 198 -8.85 -0.12 16.97
CA LEU A 198 -10.31 -0.32 17.03
C LEU A 198 -10.67 -1.71 17.60
N VAL A 199 -10.04 -2.77 17.11
CA VAL A 199 -10.27 -4.15 17.58
C VAL A 199 -9.92 -4.29 19.07
N SER A 200 -8.83 -3.68 19.53
CA SER A 200 -8.44 -3.70 20.94
C SER A 200 -9.46 -3.01 21.86
N ARG A 201 -10.25 -2.07 21.33
CA ARG A 201 -11.37 -1.42 22.03
C ARG A 201 -12.67 -2.24 21.98
N GLY A 202 -12.67 -3.40 21.33
CA GLY A 202 -13.83 -4.28 21.16
C GLY A 202 -14.69 -3.94 19.93
N GLN A 203 -14.20 -3.10 19.01
CA GLN A 203 -14.91 -2.76 17.77
C GLN A 203 -14.44 -3.68 16.64
N ALA A 204 -15.36 -4.47 16.07
CA ALA A 204 -15.04 -5.27 14.91
C ALA A 204 -14.79 -4.36 13.69
N VAL A 205 -13.70 -4.60 12.96
CA VAL A 205 -13.36 -3.85 11.74
C VAL A 205 -13.54 -4.76 10.53
N THR A 206 -14.32 -4.30 9.54
CA THR A 206 -14.56 -4.99 8.27
C THR A 206 -14.18 -4.07 7.12
N ILE A 207 -13.42 -4.60 6.15
CA ILE A 207 -13.21 -3.97 4.85
C ILE A 207 -13.97 -4.82 3.82
N GLN A 208 -14.84 -4.19 3.05
CA GLN A 208 -15.68 -4.89 2.09
C GLN A 208 -15.64 -4.23 0.72
N TRP A 209 -15.40 -5.07 -0.29
CA TRP A 209 -15.52 -4.65 -1.68
C TRP A 209 -16.97 -4.34 -2.05
N VAL A 210 -17.16 -3.27 -2.81
CA VAL A 210 -18.42 -2.94 -3.49
C VAL A 210 -18.14 -2.65 -4.97
N PRO A 211 -19.07 -2.93 -5.89
CA PRO A 211 -18.86 -2.58 -7.28
C PRO A 211 -18.95 -1.06 -7.47
N GLY A 212 -17.94 -0.48 -8.15
CA GLY A 212 -17.88 0.95 -8.45
C GLY A 212 -18.99 1.41 -9.39
N HIS A 213 -19.33 2.70 -9.32
CA HIS A 213 -20.33 3.35 -10.18
C HIS A 213 -21.71 2.67 -10.25
N CYS A 214 -22.11 1.95 -9.19
CA CYS A 214 -23.35 1.17 -9.17
C CYS A 214 -24.56 1.91 -8.52
N GLY A 215 -24.52 3.23 -8.46
CA GLY A 215 -25.60 4.05 -7.89
C GLY A 215 -25.69 4.00 -6.37
N VAL A 216 -24.59 3.64 -5.69
CA VAL A 216 -24.52 3.57 -4.24
C VAL A 216 -24.13 4.96 -3.71
N GLU A 217 -25.06 5.62 -3.04
CA GLU A 217 -24.95 7.03 -2.64
C GLU A 217 -23.64 7.33 -1.88
N GLY A 218 -23.23 6.48 -0.93
CA GLY A 218 -22.02 6.70 -0.16
C GLY A 218 -20.73 6.65 -1.00
N ASN A 219 -20.67 5.75 -1.99
CA ASN A 219 -19.53 5.68 -2.91
C ASN A 219 -19.44 6.94 -3.77
N GLU A 220 -20.58 7.43 -4.27
CA GLU A 220 -20.63 8.67 -5.06
C GLU A 220 -20.20 9.89 -4.24
N LYS A 221 -20.55 9.93 -2.94
CA LYS A 221 -20.08 10.99 -2.03
C LYS A 221 -18.57 10.93 -1.79
N ALA A 222 -18.00 9.73 -1.66
CA ALA A 222 -16.56 9.56 -1.51
C ALA A 222 -15.81 10.00 -2.78
N ASP A 223 -16.26 9.59 -3.97
CA ASP A 223 -15.70 10.02 -5.27
C ASP A 223 -15.77 11.55 -5.46
N GLN A 224 -16.91 12.15 -5.09
CA GLN A 224 -17.05 13.61 -5.08
C GLN A 224 -16.04 14.27 -4.13
N ALA A 225 -15.87 13.73 -2.92
CA ALA A 225 -14.91 14.25 -1.95
C ALA A 225 -13.46 14.15 -2.47
N ALA A 226 -13.13 13.03 -3.12
CA ALA A 226 -11.82 12.80 -3.73
C ALA A 226 -11.53 13.86 -4.82
N LYS A 227 -12.52 14.19 -5.66
CA LYS A 227 -12.40 15.18 -6.74
C LYS A 227 -12.41 16.64 -6.26
N GLN A 228 -13.22 16.97 -5.26
CA GLN A 228 -13.41 18.36 -4.80
C GLN A 228 -12.13 18.96 -4.21
N GLN A 229 -11.41 18.20 -3.38
CA GLN A 229 -10.19 18.69 -2.71
C GLN A 229 -9.02 18.91 -3.67
N GLN A 230 -9.11 18.35 -4.87
CA GLN A 230 -8.10 18.56 -5.90
C GLN A 230 -8.27 19.92 -6.59
N HIS A 231 -9.46 20.54 -6.55
CA HIS A 231 -9.74 21.83 -7.20
C HIS A 231 -9.35 23.06 -6.36
N GLY A 232 -8.87 22.89 -5.13
CA GLY A 232 -8.36 24.00 -4.30
C GLY A 232 -9.43 24.97 -3.80
N LEU A 233 -10.70 24.56 -3.75
CA LEU A 233 -11.74 25.34 -3.08
C LEU A 233 -11.76 24.96 -1.59
N PRO A 234 -11.59 25.92 -0.65
CA PRO A 234 -11.78 25.63 0.76
C PRO A 234 -13.20 25.13 0.98
N SER A 235 -13.32 24.03 1.73
CA SER A 235 -14.60 23.48 2.17
C SER A 235 -15.39 24.58 2.89
N GLN A 236 -16.51 25.01 2.32
CA GLN A 236 -17.44 25.99 2.91
C GLN A 236 -18.24 25.41 4.08
N LEU A 237 -17.57 24.80 5.07
CA LEU A 237 -18.20 24.30 6.29
C LEU A 237 -17.75 25.04 7.56
N GLU A 238 -16.91 26.09 7.45
CA GLU A 238 -16.49 26.90 8.61
C GLU A 238 -17.14 28.29 8.76
N GLU A 239 -18.06 28.71 7.88
CA GLU A 239 -18.62 30.08 7.98
C GLU A 239 -19.88 30.24 8.86
N HIS A 240 -20.48 29.16 9.41
CA HIS A 240 -21.67 29.30 10.25
C HIS A 240 -21.42 29.40 11.77
N ARG A 241 -20.17 29.48 12.23
CA ARG A 241 -19.85 29.76 13.65
C ARG A 241 -19.33 31.17 13.94
N ALA A 242 -19.22 32.03 12.93
CA ALA A 242 -18.83 33.41 13.09
C ALA A 242 -19.90 34.38 12.55
N SER A 243 -21.14 34.26 13.04
CA SER A 243 -22.07 35.39 13.00
C SER A 243 -23.15 35.30 14.07
N SER A 244 -23.11 36.34 14.91
CA SER A 244 -24.18 36.91 15.74
C SER A 244 -24.30 36.45 17.20
N PRO A 245 -24.54 37.41 18.12
CA PRO A 245 -24.05 38.79 18.20
C PRO A 245 -23.18 39.05 19.44
#